data_AF-A0A2J8PDA2-F1
#
_entry.id   AF-A0A2J8PDA2-F1
#
_cell.length_a   1.000
_cell.length_b   1.000
_cell.length_c   1.000
_cell.angle_alpha   90.00
_cell.angle_beta   90.00
_cell.angle_gamma   90.00
#
_symmetry.space_group_name_H-M   'P 1'
#
loop_
_entity.id
_entity.type
_entity.pdbx_description
1 polymer ?
#
loop_
_entity_poly.entity_id
_entity_poly.type
_entity_poly.pdbx_seq_one_letter_code
_entity_poly.pdbx_strand_id
1 'polypeptide(L)'
;MTARGTPSRFLASVLHNGLGRYVQQLQRLSFSVSRDGASSRGAREFVEREVIDFARRNPGVVIYVNSRPCCVPRVVAEYLNGAVREESIHCKSVEEISTLVQKLADQSGLDVIRIRKPFHTDNPSIQGQWHPFTNKPTTFRGLRPREVQDPAPAQDTGLRLSAVAPQILLPGWPDPISVQSSDLPWGNTHYRPEPLSSTTWL
;
A
#
# COMPACT_ATOMS: atom_id res chain seq x y z
N MET A 1 20.93 -11.12 -5.09
CA MET A 1 20.25 -9.93 -4.53
C MET A 1 19.72 -10.26 -3.14
N THR A 2 19.96 -9.42 -2.13
CA THR A 2 19.50 -9.65 -0.75
C THR A 2 18.33 -8.76 -0.40
N ALA A 3 17.48 -9.19 0.54
CA ALA A 3 16.27 -8.47 0.97
C ALA A 3 16.51 -7.06 1.55
N ARG A 4 17.74 -6.76 1.98
CA ARG A 4 18.17 -5.44 2.50
C ARG A 4 18.63 -4.49 1.41
N GLY A 5 19.12 -5.02 0.28
CA GLY A 5 19.62 -4.23 -0.85
C GLY A 5 18.57 -3.98 -1.94
N THR A 6 17.37 -4.56 -1.82
CA THR A 6 16.28 -4.37 -2.77
C THR A 6 15.03 -3.80 -2.09
N PRO A 7 14.23 -3.00 -2.81
CA PRO A 7 12.98 -2.49 -2.28
C PRO A 7 12.00 -3.63 -1.98
N SER A 8 11.00 -3.33 -1.17
CA SER A 8 9.93 -4.27 -0.82
C SER A 8 8.61 -3.55 -0.69
N ARG A 9 7.52 -4.28 -0.92
CA ARG A 9 6.14 -3.77 -0.76
C ARG A 9 5.29 -4.73 0.07
N PHE A 10 4.14 -4.25 0.51
CA PHE A 10 3.09 -5.11 1.04
C PHE A 10 2.23 -5.68 -0.10
N LEU A 11 1.54 -6.78 0.21
CA LEU A 11 0.55 -7.34 -0.70
C LEU A 11 -0.65 -6.38 -0.75
N ALA A 12 -1.11 -6.05 -1.95
CA ALA A 12 -2.25 -5.19 -2.22
C ALA A 12 -2.82 -5.52 -3.60
N SER A 13 -4.04 -5.05 -3.87
CA SER A 13 -4.70 -5.13 -5.18
C SER A 13 -4.79 -3.74 -5.81
N VAL A 14 -4.91 -3.68 -7.14
CA VAL A 14 -5.18 -2.43 -7.86
C VAL A 14 -6.69 -2.19 -7.82
N LEU A 15 -7.12 -1.04 -7.27
CA LEU A 15 -8.53 -0.65 -7.16
C LEU A 15 -9.46 -1.74 -6.57
N HIS A 16 -8.95 -2.50 -5.59
CA HIS A 16 -9.68 -3.61 -4.94
C HIS A 16 -10.30 -4.62 -5.94
N ASN A 17 -9.55 -4.93 -7.01
CA ASN A 17 -9.95 -5.92 -8.00
C ASN A 17 -10.35 -7.25 -7.32
N GLY A 18 -11.52 -7.77 -7.68
CA GLY A 18 -12.08 -9.00 -7.09
C GLY A 18 -13.10 -8.79 -5.96
N LEU A 19 -13.26 -7.58 -5.40
CA LEU A 19 -14.35 -7.32 -4.43
C LEU A 19 -15.73 -7.21 -5.10
N GLY A 20 -15.83 -6.46 -6.19
CA GLY A 20 -17.07 -6.29 -6.95
C GLY A 20 -17.07 -7.11 -8.23
N ARG A 21 -16.15 -6.80 -9.13
CA ARG A 21 -15.90 -7.57 -10.36
C ARG A 21 -14.40 -7.68 -10.62
N TYR A 22 -14.03 -8.68 -11.40
CA TYR A 22 -12.69 -8.80 -11.95
C TYR A 22 -12.53 -7.91 -13.18
N VAL A 23 -11.42 -7.15 -13.23
CA VAL A 23 -10.97 -6.41 -14.41
C VAL A 23 -9.54 -6.84 -14.73
N GLN A 24 -9.31 -7.24 -15.99
CA GLN A 24 -7.97 -7.58 -16.48
C GLN A 24 -7.10 -6.31 -16.47
N GLN A 25 -5.91 -6.41 -15.88
CA GLN A 25 -5.04 -5.25 -15.65
C GLN A 25 -4.11 -4.94 -16.83
N LEU A 26 -3.82 -5.93 -17.66
CA LEU A 26 -3.07 -5.74 -18.90
C LEU A 26 -3.94 -4.94 -19.88
N GLN A 27 -3.41 -3.81 -20.37
CA GLN A 27 -4.11 -2.93 -21.30
C GLN A 27 -3.60 -3.09 -22.73
N ARG A 28 -2.28 -3.12 -22.91
CA ARG A 28 -1.65 -3.12 -24.23
C ARG A 28 -0.46 -4.07 -24.28
N LEU A 29 -0.35 -4.79 -25.38
CA LEU A 29 0.86 -5.51 -25.77
C LEU A 29 1.42 -4.95 -27.08
N SER A 30 2.67 -4.55 -27.06
CA SER A 30 3.39 -4.10 -28.26
C SER A 30 4.53 -5.06 -28.57
N PHE A 31 4.42 -5.79 -29.67
CA PHE A 31 5.44 -6.69 -30.17
C PHE A 31 6.35 -5.97 -31.17
N SER A 32 7.65 -6.14 -31.01
CA SER A 32 8.63 -5.79 -32.04
C SER A 32 9.22 -7.05 -32.65
N VAL A 33 8.85 -7.34 -33.89
CA VAL A 33 9.27 -8.54 -34.62
C VAL A 33 10.05 -8.14 -35.87
N SER A 34 11.07 -8.92 -36.22
CA SER A 34 11.81 -8.72 -37.47
C SER A 34 11.32 -9.71 -38.51
N ARG A 35 11.13 -9.24 -39.75
CA ARG A 35 10.83 -10.11 -40.91
C ARG A 35 11.97 -11.09 -41.15
N ASP A 36 13.19 -10.56 -41.18
CA ASP A 36 14.40 -11.30 -41.50
C ASP A 36 15.25 -11.43 -40.21
N GLY A 37 15.58 -12.66 -39.84
CA GLY A 37 16.36 -12.94 -38.62
C GLY A 37 15.94 -14.22 -37.91
N ALA A 38 16.93 -15.04 -37.56
CA ALA A 38 16.72 -16.28 -36.81
C ALA A 38 16.26 -16.03 -35.36
N SER A 39 16.73 -14.94 -34.75
CA SER A 39 16.39 -14.56 -33.37
C SER A 39 14.91 -14.27 -33.16
N SER A 40 14.18 -13.86 -34.21
CA SER A 40 12.74 -13.55 -34.19
C SER A 40 11.88 -14.67 -34.78
N ARG A 41 12.42 -15.88 -35.00
CA ARG A 41 11.68 -17.00 -35.61
C ARG A 41 10.44 -17.36 -34.79
N GLY A 42 10.58 -17.64 -33.49
CA GLY A 42 9.45 -18.00 -32.63
C GLY A 42 8.43 -16.88 -32.48
N ALA A 43 8.87 -15.62 -32.45
CA ALA A 43 7.97 -14.47 -32.39
C ALA A 43 7.12 -14.32 -33.66
N ARG A 44 7.68 -14.61 -34.85
CA ARG A 44 6.92 -14.61 -36.11
C ARG A 44 5.88 -15.71 -36.13
N GLU A 45 6.26 -16.93 -35.78
CA GLU A 45 5.34 -18.07 -35.75
C GLU A 45 4.21 -17.87 -34.72
N PHE A 46 4.52 -17.27 -33.56
CA PHE A 46 3.51 -16.85 -32.57
C PHE A 46 2.51 -15.82 -33.15
N VAL A 47 3.00 -14.83 -33.89
CA VAL A 47 2.14 -13.82 -34.55
C VAL A 47 1.28 -14.44 -35.66
N GLU A 48 1.77 -15.48 -36.34
CA GLU A 48 1.01 -16.14 -37.41
C GLU A 48 -0.11 -17.03 -36.88
N ARG A 49 0.11 -17.73 -35.75
CA ARG A 49 -0.81 -18.78 -35.27
C ARG A 49 -1.56 -18.42 -33.99
N GLU A 50 -0.86 -17.90 -32.98
CA GLU A 50 -1.36 -17.83 -31.60
C GLU A 50 -1.93 -16.46 -31.22
N VAL A 51 -1.39 -15.37 -31.78
CA VAL A 51 -1.75 -14.01 -31.35
C VAL A 51 -3.22 -13.68 -31.56
N ILE A 52 -3.83 -14.19 -32.64
CA ILE A 52 -5.23 -13.94 -32.98
C ILE A 52 -6.14 -14.64 -31.97
N ASP A 53 -5.84 -15.88 -31.62
CA ASP A 53 -6.61 -16.62 -30.63
C ASP A 53 -6.43 -16.06 -29.22
N PHE A 54 -5.22 -15.57 -28.90
CA PHE A 54 -5.00 -14.84 -27.65
C PHE A 54 -5.82 -13.54 -27.60
N ALA A 55 -5.92 -12.77 -28.69
CA ALA A 55 -6.74 -11.57 -28.77
C ALA A 55 -8.24 -11.88 -28.62
N ARG A 56 -8.71 -12.99 -29.20
CA ARG A 56 -10.10 -13.46 -29.06
C ARG A 56 -10.44 -13.83 -27.61
N ARG A 57 -9.50 -14.47 -26.89
CA ARG A 57 -9.67 -14.81 -25.47
C ARG A 57 -9.67 -13.57 -24.57
N ASN A 58 -8.94 -12.52 -24.95
CA ASN A 58 -8.74 -11.32 -24.15
C ASN A 58 -9.19 -10.06 -24.91
N PRO A 59 -10.51 -9.84 -25.09
CA PRO A 59 -11.02 -8.72 -25.88
C PRO A 59 -10.73 -7.34 -25.25
N GLY A 60 -10.36 -7.28 -23.96
CA GLY A 60 -9.96 -6.04 -23.28
C GLY A 60 -8.51 -5.61 -23.54
N VAL A 61 -7.69 -6.44 -24.18
CA VAL A 61 -6.27 -6.18 -24.43
C VAL A 61 -6.07 -5.76 -25.88
N VAL A 62 -5.43 -4.61 -26.09
CA VAL A 62 -5.08 -4.15 -27.43
C VAL A 62 -3.67 -4.63 -27.79
N ILE A 63 -3.54 -5.29 -28.94
CA ILE A 63 -2.27 -5.87 -29.39
C ILE A 63 -1.77 -5.15 -30.63
N TYR A 64 -0.54 -4.64 -30.57
CA TYR A 64 0.17 -4.02 -31.68
C TYR A 64 1.31 -4.92 -32.13
N VAL A 65 1.41 -5.15 -33.43
CA VAL A 65 2.52 -5.87 -34.04
C VAL A 65 3.29 -4.89 -34.91
N ASN A 66 4.47 -4.50 -34.44
CA ASN A 66 5.38 -3.67 -35.20
C ASN A 66 6.43 -4.56 -35.86
N SER A 67 6.23 -4.85 -37.14
CA SER A 67 7.22 -5.52 -37.97
C SER A 67 8.27 -4.51 -38.41
N ARG A 68 9.42 -4.52 -37.74
CA ARG A 68 10.55 -3.63 -38.04
C ARG A 68 11.86 -4.41 -37.99
N PRO A 69 12.89 -4.02 -38.77
CA PRO A 69 14.21 -4.62 -38.65
C PRO A 69 14.73 -4.49 -37.21
N CYS A 70 14.89 -5.61 -36.51
CA CYS A 70 15.42 -5.63 -35.15
C CYS A 70 16.20 -6.92 -34.86
N CYS A 71 17.35 -6.81 -34.20
CA CYS A 71 18.15 -7.97 -33.84
C CYS A 71 17.55 -8.75 -32.65
N VAL A 72 16.92 -8.05 -31.71
CA VAL A 72 16.37 -8.61 -30.47
C VAL A 72 14.88 -8.30 -30.42
N PRO A 73 13.99 -9.29 -30.64
CA PRO A 73 12.56 -9.08 -30.52
C PRO A 73 12.16 -8.90 -29.06
N ARG A 74 11.16 -8.06 -28.83
CA ARG A 74 10.71 -7.66 -27.49
C ARG A 74 9.19 -7.55 -27.46
N VAL A 75 8.64 -7.73 -26.26
CA VAL A 75 7.24 -7.46 -25.95
C VAL A 75 7.19 -6.40 -24.85
N VAL A 76 6.37 -5.37 -25.06
CA VAL A 76 6.10 -4.33 -24.07
C VAL A 76 4.66 -4.49 -23.60
N ALA A 77 4.50 -4.73 -22.30
CA ALA A 77 3.22 -4.85 -21.62
C ALA A 77 2.93 -3.60 -20.79
N GLU A 78 1.81 -2.93 -21.10
CA GLU A 78 1.32 -1.77 -20.37
C GLU A 78 0.11 -2.16 -19.54
N TYR A 79 0.08 -1.73 -18.28
CA TYR A 79 -0.97 -2.05 -17.33
C TYR A 79 -1.78 -0.80 -16.95
N LEU A 80 -3.00 -0.99 -16.44
CA LEU A 80 -3.90 0.10 -16.05
C LEU A 80 -3.33 1.04 -14.98
N ASN A 81 -2.42 0.56 -14.13
CA ASN A 81 -1.73 1.37 -13.14
C ASN A 81 -0.59 2.22 -13.72
N GLY A 82 -0.38 2.20 -15.04
CA GLY A 82 0.70 2.90 -15.73
C GLY A 82 2.05 2.18 -15.70
N ALA A 83 2.14 1.00 -15.08
CA ALA A 83 3.36 0.22 -15.12
C ALA A 83 3.62 -0.30 -16.54
N VAL A 84 4.89 -0.28 -16.94
CA VAL A 84 5.35 -0.80 -18.22
C VAL A 84 6.39 -1.87 -17.96
N ARG A 85 6.17 -3.07 -18.52
CA ARG A 85 7.14 -4.18 -18.47
C ARG A 85 7.59 -4.53 -19.87
N GLU A 86 8.88 -4.42 -20.08
CA GLU A 86 9.53 -4.85 -21.31
C GLU A 86 10.25 -6.18 -21.07
N GLU A 87 9.93 -7.19 -21.85
CA GLU A 87 10.60 -8.49 -21.82
C GLU A 87 11.15 -8.85 -23.21
N SER A 88 12.37 -9.37 -23.26
CA SER A 88 12.95 -9.89 -24.51
C SER A 88 12.43 -11.29 -24.81
N ILE A 89 12.07 -11.52 -26.07
CA ILE A 89 11.62 -12.82 -26.61
C ILE A 89 12.62 -13.41 -27.61
N HIS A 90 13.90 -13.03 -27.46
CA HIS A 90 14.99 -13.46 -28.32
C HIS A 90 15.24 -14.97 -28.27
N CYS A 91 15.23 -15.63 -29.44
CA CYS A 91 15.46 -17.08 -29.60
C CYS A 91 14.56 -17.98 -28.73
N LYS A 92 13.36 -17.50 -28.37
CA LYS A 92 12.38 -18.32 -27.63
C LYS A 92 11.50 -19.13 -28.58
N SER A 93 11.01 -20.28 -28.11
CA SER A 93 10.01 -21.07 -28.84
C SER A 93 8.62 -20.41 -28.78
N VAL A 94 7.68 -20.88 -29.59
CA VAL A 94 6.30 -20.35 -29.60
C VAL A 94 5.61 -20.62 -28.26
N GLU A 95 5.83 -21.79 -27.68
CA GLU A 95 5.26 -22.21 -26.39
C GLU A 95 5.81 -21.36 -25.24
N GLU A 96 7.12 -21.08 -25.23
CA GLU A 96 7.74 -20.18 -24.27
C GLU A 96 7.20 -18.74 -24.38
N ILE A 97 6.93 -18.28 -25.62
CA ILE A 97 6.34 -16.95 -25.85
C ILE A 97 4.87 -16.95 -25.41
N SER A 98 4.11 -18.00 -25.71
CA SER A 98 2.70 -18.12 -25.33
C SER A 98 2.52 -18.14 -23.81
N THR A 99 3.31 -18.98 -23.11
CA THR A 99 3.32 -19.01 -21.64
C THR A 99 3.78 -17.67 -21.05
N LEU A 100 4.74 -17.00 -21.68
CA LEU A 100 5.17 -15.67 -21.25
C LEU A 100 4.07 -14.61 -21.40
N VAL A 101 3.41 -14.56 -22.55
CA VAL A 101 2.34 -13.59 -22.84
C VAL A 101 1.15 -13.84 -21.92
N GLN A 102 0.78 -15.10 -21.67
CA GLN A 102 -0.26 -15.43 -20.70
C GLN A 102 0.13 -14.98 -19.28
N LYS A 103 1.38 -15.24 -18.85
CA LYS A 103 1.90 -14.75 -17.56
C LYS A 103 1.78 -13.21 -17.45
N LEU A 104 2.08 -12.47 -18.52
CA LEU A 104 1.93 -11.00 -18.53
C LEU A 104 0.45 -10.58 -18.46
N ALA A 105 -0.45 -11.32 -19.10
CA ALA A 105 -1.89 -11.07 -19.04
C ALA A 105 -2.49 -11.30 -17.64
N ASP A 106 -1.97 -12.29 -16.91
CA ASP A 106 -2.43 -12.66 -15.58
C ASP A 106 -1.83 -11.76 -14.47
N GLN A 107 -0.79 -10.99 -14.79
CA GLN A 107 -0.15 -10.07 -13.86
C GLN A 107 -0.93 -8.76 -13.69
N SER A 108 -0.73 -8.09 -12.55
CA SER A 108 -1.45 -6.86 -12.18
C SER A 108 -0.71 -5.56 -12.50
N GLY A 109 0.53 -5.63 -13.00
CA GLY A 109 1.39 -4.45 -13.19
C GLY A 109 2.08 -3.96 -11.92
N LEU A 110 1.86 -4.59 -10.76
CA LEU A 110 2.62 -4.26 -9.55
C LEU A 110 4.09 -4.68 -9.68
N ASP A 111 4.95 -4.02 -8.90
CA ASP A 111 6.38 -4.36 -8.88
C ASP A 111 6.62 -5.79 -8.39
N VAL A 112 7.39 -6.54 -9.18
CA VAL A 112 7.90 -7.88 -8.87
C VAL A 112 9.14 -7.71 -8.00
N ILE A 113 8.88 -7.34 -6.75
CA ILE A 113 9.85 -7.17 -5.68
C ILE A 113 9.40 -7.99 -4.47
N ARG A 114 10.23 -8.06 -3.43
CA ARG A 114 9.91 -8.85 -2.25
C ARG A 114 8.61 -8.36 -1.59
N ILE A 115 7.64 -9.27 -1.48
CA ILE A 115 6.41 -9.07 -0.72
C ILE A 115 6.69 -9.37 0.74
N ARG A 116 6.39 -8.42 1.64
CA ARG A 116 6.71 -8.55 3.07
C ARG A 116 5.83 -9.54 3.82
N LYS A 117 4.53 -9.53 3.55
CA LYS A 117 3.53 -10.39 4.18
C LYS A 117 2.67 -11.02 3.09
N PRO A 118 2.43 -12.34 3.10
CA PRO A 118 1.63 -13.03 2.09
C PRO A 118 0.11 -12.85 2.30
N PHE A 119 -0.30 -11.99 3.24
CA PHE A 119 -1.68 -11.65 3.53
C PHE A 119 -1.82 -10.15 3.72
N HIS A 120 -3.01 -9.64 3.47
CA HIS A 120 -3.40 -8.26 3.69
C HIS A 120 -4.88 -8.23 4.11
N THR A 121 -5.20 -7.39 5.09
CA THR A 121 -6.57 -7.15 5.56
C THR A 121 -6.64 -5.71 6.08
N ASP A 122 -7.69 -5.00 5.71
CA ASP A 122 -7.99 -3.66 6.22
C ASP A 122 -8.67 -3.71 7.60
N ASN A 123 -9.27 -4.86 7.95
CA ASN A 123 -9.97 -5.09 9.21
C ASN A 123 -9.33 -6.25 9.98
N PRO A 124 -8.21 -6.02 10.70
CA PRO A 124 -7.46 -7.09 11.35
C PRO A 124 -8.10 -7.63 12.64
N SER A 125 -8.99 -6.90 13.30
CA SER A 125 -9.72 -7.35 14.50
C SER A 125 -11.21 -7.09 14.38
N ILE A 126 -12.02 -8.01 14.93
CA ILE A 126 -13.48 -7.99 14.91
C ILE A 126 -14.04 -7.58 16.28
N GLN A 127 -13.43 -8.03 17.39
CA GLN A 127 -13.94 -7.83 18.76
C GLN A 127 -13.21 -6.72 19.53
N GLY A 128 -12.38 -5.95 18.83
CA GLY A 128 -11.46 -4.97 19.42
C GLY A 128 -10.03 -5.49 19.44
N GLN A 129 -9.07 -4.61 19.15
CA GLN A 129 -7.66 -4.96 19.23
C GLN A 129 -7.28 -5.12 20.71
N TRP A 130 -6.46 -6.14 21.01
CA TRP A 130 -5.94 -6.32 22.35
C TRP A 130 -5.20 -5.05 22.80
N HIS A 131 -5.48 -4.62 24.03
CA HIS A 131 -4.75 -3.57 24.72
C HIS A 131 -4.44 -4.03 26.15
N PRO A 132 -3.47 -3.41 26.85
CA PRO A 132 -3.03 -3.87 28.17
C PRO A 132 -4.14 -3.96 29.25
N PHE A 133 -5.26 -3.25 29.06
CA PHE A 133 -6.39 -3.23 29.97
C PHE A 133 -7.54 -4.16 29.59
N THR A 134 -7.47 -4.91 28.48
CA THR A 134 -8.59 -5.73 27.99
C THR A 134 -9.07 -6.76 29.03
N ASN A 135 -8.14 -7.43 29.71
CA ASN A 135 -8.44 -8.45 30.71
C ASN A 135 -8.12 -7.96 32.14
N LYS A 136 -8.27 -6.65 32.41
CA LYS A 136 -8.07 -6.07 33.75
C LYS A 136 -9.41 -5.59 34.31
N PRO A 137 -9.80 -6.00 35.52
CA PRO A 137 -11.00 -5.47 36.15
C PRO A 137 -10.80 -3.99 36.49
N THR A 138 -11.87 -3.21 36.37
CA THR A 138 -11.89 -1.82 36.80
C THR A 138 -12.08 -1.75 38.31
N THR A 139 -11.26 -0.96 39.01
CA THR A 139 -11.45 -0.68 40.45
C THR A 139 -12.63 0.27 40.64
N PHE A 140 -13.26 0.21 41.82
CA PHE A 140 -14.28 1.20 42.19
C PHE A 140 -13.69 2.61 42.12
N ARG A 141 -14.41 3.55 41.49
CA ARG A 141 -13.96 4.91 41.16
C ARG A 141 -12.67 5.01 40.32
N GLY A 142 -12.15 3.91 39.78
CA GLY A 142 -10.93 3.90 38.98
C GLY A 142 -9.67 4.33 39.75
N LEU A 143 -9.67 4.18 41.08
CA LEU A 143 -8.53 4.57 41.93
C LEU A 143 -7.29 3.76 41.57
N ARG A 144 -6.15 4.46 41.55
CA ARG A 144 -4.84 3.83 41.39
C ARG A 144 -4.43 3.10 42.67
N PRO A 145 -3.51 2.14 42.58
CA PRO A 145 -2.94 1.52 43.78
C PRO A 145 -2.37 2.59 44.73
N ARG A 146 -2.80 2.55 46.00
CA ARG A 146 -2.38 3.48 47.07
C ARG A 146 -2.85 4.93 46.92
N GLU A 147 -3.94 5.16 46.19
CA GLU A 147 -4.57 6.48 46.10
C GLU A 147 -5.63 6.67 47.20
N VAL A 148 -5.49 7.73 47.99
CA VAL A 148 -6.48 8.09 49.03
C VAL A 148 -7.66 8.77 48.38
N GLN A 149 -8.85 8.23 48.61
CA GLN A 149 -10.10 8.82 48.14
C GLN A 149 -10.50 9.99 49.04
N ASP A 150 -10.95 11.09 48.44
CA ASP A 150 -11.47 12.29 49.13
C ASP A 150 -10.57 12.69 50.31
N PRO A 151 -9.28 13.03 50.05
CA PRO A 151 -8.39 13.43 51.12
C PRO A 151 -9.05 14.60 51.86
N ALA A 152 -9.21 14.44 53.17
CA ALA A 152 -9.83 15.47 54.01
C ALA A 152 -9.18 16.82 53.67
N PRO A 153 -9.96 17.93 53.60
CA PRO A 153 -9.35 19.25 53.51
C PRO A 153 -8.34 19.32 54.64
N ALA A 154 -7.08 19.59 54.30
CA ALA A 154 -6.00 19.61 55.28
C ALA A 154 -6.52 20.34 56.51
N GLN A 155 -6.70 19.62 57.63
CA GLN A 155 -6.93 20.30 58.88
C GLN A 155 -5.70 21.17 59.02
N ASP A 156 -5.92 22.49 59.00
CA ASP A 156 -4.91 23.48 59.32
C ASP A 156 -4.54 23.25 60.79
N THR A 157 -3.81 22.17 61.06
CA THR A 157 -3.02 22.02 62.27
C THR A 157 -2.06 23.17 62.14
N GLY A 158 -2.35 24.28 62.83
CA GLY A 158 -1.63 25.57 62.79
C GLY A 158 -0.15 25.51 63.19
N LEU A 159 0.51 24.39 62.95
CA LEU A 159 1.93 24.28 62.75
C LEU A 159 2.22 24.68 61.31
N ARG A 160 2.39 26.00 61.12
CA ARG A 160 3.27 26.49 60.05
C ARG A 160 4.60 25.76 60.19
N LEU A 161 4.84 24.75 59.35
CA LEU A 161 6.20 24.35 59.02
C LEU A 161 6.84 25.57 58.38
N SER A 162 7.67 26.26 59.15
CA SER A 162 8.56 27.29 58.64
C SER A 162 9.31 26.69 57.45
N ALA A 163 9.06 27.23 56.27
CA ALA A 163 9.81 26.89 55.07
C ALA A 163 11.28 27.26 55.29
N VAL A 164 12.07 26.29 55.75
CA VAL A 164 13.52 26.30 55.59
C VAL A 164 13.91 24.90 55.12
N ALA A 165 13.68 24.65 53.84
CA ALA A 165 14.48 23.69 53.11
C ALA A 165 15.57 24.51 52.38
N PRO A 166 16.87 24.27 52.63
CA PRO A 166 17.89 24.88 51.81
C PRO A 166 17.73 24.37 50.38
N GLN A 167 17.58 25.29 49.43
CA GLN A 167 17.74 25.02 48.02
C GLN A 167 19.18 24.51 47.80
N ILE A 168 19.35 23.20 47.70
CA ILE A 168 20.53 22.64 47.05
C ILE A 168 20.28 22.76 45.55
N LEU A 169 20.89 23.78 44.96
CA LEU A 169 20.94 24.00 43.53
C LEU A 169 21.86 22.93 42.91
N LEU A 170 21.28 21.88 42.32
CA LEU A 170 22.01 21.03 41.36
C LEU A 170 21.81 21.64 39.97
N PRO A 171 22.89 21.97 39.23
CA PRO A 171 22.77 22.56 37.91
C PRO A 171 22.43 21.50 36.86
N GLY A 172 21.45 21.78 35.99
CA GLY A 172 21.44 21.21 34.64
C GLY A 172 20.29 20.26 34.26
N TRP A 173 19.05 20.58 34.60
CA TRP A 173 17.88 20.01 33.90
C TRP A 173 17.01 21.14 33.35
N PRO A 174 16.62 21.14 32.06
CA PRO A 174 15.77 22.19 31.51
C PRO A 174 14.36 22.10 32.08
N ASP A 175 13.75 23.27 32.31
CA ASP A 175 12.38 23.41 32.81
C ASP A 175 11.35 22.69 31.91
N PRO A 176 10.26 22.14 32.48
CA PRO A 176 9.14 21.66 31.69
C PRO A 176 8.46 22.85 30.98
N ILE A 177 8.39 22.78 29.66
CA ILE A 177 7.67 23.72 28.81
C ILE A 177 6.22 23.83 29.29
N SER A 178 5.81 25.05 29.64
CA SER A 178 4.39 25.38 29.87
C SER A 178 3.69 25.34 28.52
N VAL A 179 2.99 24.24 28.22
CA VAL A 179 2.14 24.13 27.02
C VAL A 179 0.83 24.86 27.32
N GLN A 180 0.68 26.06 26.76
CA GLN A 180 -0.63 26.71 26.63
C GLN A 180 -1.51 25.85 25.73
N SER A 181 -2.82 25.75 26.04
CA SER A 181 -3.76 24.87 25.35
C SER A 181 -4.11 25.29 23.91
N SER A 182 -3.29 26.12 23.27
CA SER A 182 -3.48 26.61 21.90
C SER A 182 -2.65 25.85 20.84
N ASP A 183 -1.74 24.96 21.25
CA ASP A 183 -0.79 24.30 20.32
C ASP A 183 -1.04 22.79 20.11
N LEU A 184 -2.30 22.35 20.15
CA LEU A 184 -2.70 21.00 19.70
C LEU A 184 -3.25 21.07 18.27
N PRO A 185 -2.69 20.34 17.28
CA PRO A 185 -3.13 20.39 15.88
C PRO A 185 -4.42 19.60 15.61
N TRP A 186 -5.19 19.25 16.66
CA TRP A 186 -6.47 18.56 16.53
C TRP A 186 -7.60 19.50 16.90
N GLY A 187 -7.81 20.48 16.03
CA GLY A 187 -9.02 21.29 16.03
C GLY A 187 -10.23 20.41 15.70
N ASN A 188 -11.22 20.45 16.58
CA ASN A 188 -12.59 20.03 16.30
C ASN A 188 -13.07 20.68 15.00
N THR A 189 -13.20 19.87 13.95
CA THR A 189 -14.07 20.21 12.81
C THR A 189 -15.27 19.28 12.86
N HIS A 190 -16.30 19.74 13.56
CA HIS A 190 -17.67 19.33 13.26
C HIS A 190 -17.94 19.74 11.80
N TYR A 191 -17.90 18.78 10.88
CA TYR A 191 -18.43 19.00 9.54
C TYR A 191 -19.97 18.95 9.62
N ARG A 192 -20.54 20.15 9.47
CA ARG A 192 -21.95 20.38 9.19
C ARG A 192 -22.24 19.94 7.75
N PRO A 193 -23.31 19.16 7.46
CA PRO A 193 -23.67 18.87 6.08
C PRO A 193 -24.41 20.07 5.48
N GLU A 194 -23.93 20.59 4.34
CA GLU A 194 -24.65 21.54 3.49
C GLU A 194 -25.08 20.83 2.17
N PRO A 195 -26.21 21.23 1.57
CA PRO A 195 -26.97 20.41 0.65
C PRO A 195 -26.44 20.41 -0.79
N LEU A 196 -26.74 19.32 -1.50
CA LEU A 196 -26.49 19.11 -2.93
C LEU A 196 -27.15 20.19 -3.79
N SER A 197 -26.35 20.98 -4.50
CA SER A 197 -26.79 21.77 -5.65
C SER A 197 -26.41 21.05 -6.93
N SER A 198 -27.42 20.59 -7.66
CA SER A 198 -27.35 20.05 -9.01
C SER A 198 -26.80 21.08 -9.99
N THR A 199 -25.82 20.72 -10.82
CA THR A 199 -25.63 21.39 -12.10
C THR A 199 -25.18 20.39 -13.15
N THR A 200 -26.12 20.14 -14.05
CA THR A 200 -26.05 19.51 -15.35
C THR A 200 -25.00 20.19 -16.24
N TRP A 201 -24.23 19.41 -16.99
CA TRP A 201 -23.65 19.87 -18.24
C TRP A 201 -24.00 18.87 -19.34
N LEU A 202 -24.70 19.39 -20.35
CA LEU A 202 -24.78 18.86 -21.70
C LEU A 202 -23.41 18.96 -22.37
#